data_AF-A0A7S2HM26-F1
#
_entry.id   AF-A0A7S2HM26-F1
#
_cell.length_a   1.000
_cell.length_b   1.000
_cell.length_c   1.000
_cell.angle_alpha   90.00
_cell.angle_beta   90.00
_cell.angle_gamma   90.00
#
_symmetry.space_group_name_H-M   'P 1'
#
loop_
_entity.id
_entity.type
_entity.pdbx_description
1 polymer ?
#
loop_
_entity_poly.entity_id
_entity_poly.type
_entity_poly.pdbx_seq_one_letter_code
_entity_poly.pdbx_strand_id
1 'polypeptide(L)'
;KIDLEGDQGAEELFLAWEARNLQQAMVEQKSEDQKLKDKGGETLNNPEELVERLVFGEKCKKDGVLEWEKGNHKEALESWRQGHEGLWRIKAPAHDKEAAKQLGEIHIALLKNLAQAAIKLGYYNEALNAADMAVRIDDQDHKAWFR
;
A
#
# COMPACT_ATOMS: atom_id res chain seq x y z
N LYS A 1 52.70 22.29 8.59
CA LYS A 1 51.24 22.56 8.52
C LYS A 1 50.75 21.74 7.34
N ILE A 2 50.23 20.55 7.62
CA ILE A 2 49.94 19.52 6.63
C ILE A 2 48.44 19.62 6.31
N ASP A 3 48.14 19.84 5.03
CA ASP A 3 46.94 19.45 4.27
C ASP A 3 45.52 19.58 4.86
N LEU A 4 45.31 20.49 5.81
CA LEU A 4 43.97 20.77 6.36
C LEU A 4 42.94 21.21 5.29
N GLU A 5 43.40 21.81 4.19
CA GLU A 5 42.53 22.25 3.08
C GLU A 5 42.08 21.08 2.19
N GLY A 6 42.91 20.05 2.03
CA GLY A 6 42.58 18.85 1.25
C GLY A 6 41.57 17.96 1.97
N ASP A 7 41.74 17.78 3.28
CA ASP A 7 40.80 17.02 4.13
C ASP A 7 39.43 17.70 4.21
N GLN A 8 39.42 19.04 4.36
CA GLN A 8 38.18 19.82 4.33
C GLN A 8 37.48 19.74 2.96
N GLY A 9 38.24 19.83 1.86
CA GLY A 9 37.69 19.67 0.52
C GLY A 9 37.10 18.27 0.26
N ALA A 10 37.72 17.23 0.80
CA ALA A 10 37.20 15.87 0.72
C ALA A 10 35.91 15.68 1.53
N GLU A 11 35.85 16.27 2.73
CA GLU A 11 34.66 16.24 3.60
C GLU A 11 33.49 17.00 2.97
N GLU A 12 33.73 18.18 2.38
CA GLU A 12 32.72 18.94 1.64
C GLU A 12 32.18 18.18 0.42
N LEU A 13 33.06 17.54 -0.35
CA LEU A 13 32.66 16.70 -1.49
C LEU A 13 31.83 15.50 -1.05
N PHE A 14 32.18 14.88 0.09
CA PHE A 14 31.45 13.75 0.65
C PHE A 14 30.05 14.16 1.11
N LEU A 15 29.92 15.28 1.84
CA LEU A 15 28.63 15.84 2.26
C LEU A 15 27.75 16.23 1.07
N ALA A 16 28.33 16.84 0.03
CA ALA A 16 27.60 17.17 -1.19
C ALA A 16 27.09 15.92 -1.93
N TRP A 17 27.88 14.85 -1.94
CA TRP A 17 27.49 13.57 -2.53
C TRP A 17 26.37 12.90 -1.74
N GLU A 18 26.46 12.84 -0.40
CA GLU A 18 25.39 12.31 0.46
C GLU A 18 24.10 13.10 0.32
N ALA A 19 24.18 14.44 0.34
CA ALA A 19 23.02 15.30 0.16
C ALA A 19 22.34 15.08 -1.20
N ARG A 20 23.13 14.92 -2.27
CA ARG A 20 22.61 14.62 -3.61
C ARG A 20 21.94 13.25 -3.66
N ASN A 21 22.53 12.23 -3.05
CA ASN A 21 21.94 10.88 -3.01
C ASN A 21 20.64 10.85 -2.22
N LEU A 22 20.60 11.53 -1.07
CA LEU A 22 19.38 11.66 -0.27
C LEU A 22 18.27 12.37 -1.06
N GLN A 23 18.62 13.48 -1.73
CA GLN A 23 17.68 14.21 -2.57
C GLN A 23 17.17 13.36 -3.74
N GLN A 24 18.04 12.57 -4.36
CA GLN A 24 17.65 11.67 -5.44
C GLN A 24 16.71 10.56 -4.94
N ALA A 25 17.02 9.93 -3.80
CA ALA A 25 16.12 8.95 -3.16
C ALA A 25 14.75 9.56 -2.82
N MET A 26 14.71 10.79 -2.29
CA MET A 26 13.45 11.48 -2.01
C MET A 26 12.65 11.81 -3.28
N VAL A 27 13.32 12.14 -4.39
CA VAL A 27 12.68 12.39 -5.69
C VAL A 27 12.14 11.09 -6.28
N GLU A 28 12.90 10.01 -6.20
CA GLU A 28 12.48 8.67 -6.64
C GLU A 28 11.25 8.21 -5.85
N GLN A 29 11.28 8.33 -4.52
CA GLN A 29 10.15 8.01 -3.65
C GLN A 29 8.92 8.87 -3.95
N LYS A 30 9.08 10.19 -4.14
CA LYS A 30 7.98 11.08 -4.56
C LYS A 30 7.44 10.71 -5.95
N SER A 31 8.30 10.30 -6.89
CA SER A 31 7.89 9.84 -8.22
C SER A 31 7.10 8.53 -8.14
N GLU A 32 7.52 7.60 -7.30
CA GLU A 32 6.80 6.34 -7.07
C GLU A 32 5.45 6.57 -6.40
N ASP A 33 5.43 7.43 -5.37
CA ASP A 33 4.19 7.86 -4.72
C ASP A 33 3.24 8.57 -5.69
N GLN A 34 3.77 9.43 -6.56
CA GLN A 34 3.00 10.10 -7.59
C GLN A 34 2.49 9.11 -8.64
N LYS A 35 3.31 8.14 -9.08
CA LYS A 35 2.88 7.06 -9.98
C LYS A 35 1.83 6.16 -9.33
N LEU A 36 1.91 5.90 -8.03
CA LEU A 36 0.90 5.16 -7.26
C LEU A 36 -0.40 5.96 -7.16
N LYS A 37 -0.33 7.27 -6.92
CA LYS A 37 -1.48 8.19 -6.92
C LYS A 37 -2.12 8.33 -8.29
N ASP A 38 -1.32 8.45 -9.35
CA ASP A 38 -1.79 8.61 -10.74
C ASP A 38 -2.30 7.28 -11.32
N LYS A 39 -1.87 6.13 -10.77
CA LYS A 39 -2.43 4.81 -11.09
C LYS A 39 -3.76 4.51 -10.39
N GLY A 40 -4.15 5.29 -9.37
CA GLY A 40 -5.44 5.19 -8.70
C GLY A 40 -6.35 6.32 -9.19
N GLY A 41 -7.47 6.12 -9.85
CA GLY A 41 -8.21 4.92 -10.16
C GLY A 41 -9.37 5.41 -11.02
N GLU A 42 -9.78 4.61 -11.99
CA GLU A 42 -10.88 4.93 -12.88
C GLU A 42 -12.13 5.18 -12.03
N THR A 43 -12.74 6.35 -12.18
CA THR A 43 -14.03 6.62 -11.55
C THR A 43 -15.05 5.76 -12.25
N LEU A 44 -15.53 4.75 -11.55
CA LEU A 44 -16.44 3.78 -12.11
C LEU A 44 -17.85 4.35 -12.06
N ASN A 45 -18.25 4.98 -13.16
CA ASN A 45 -19.56 5.63 -13.29
C ASN A 45 -20.70 4.61 -13.48
N ASN A 46 -20.38 3.35 -13.78
CA ASN A 46 -21.36 2.27 -13.86
C ASN A 46 -21.64 1.72 -12.46
N PRO A 47 -22.85 1.91 -11.90
CA PRO A 47 -23.19 1.44 -10.57
C PRO A 47 -23.22 -0.10 -10.48
N GLU A 48 -23.59 -0.80 -11.55
CA GLU A 48 -23.63 -2.27 -11.56
C GLU A 48 -22.22 -2.85 -11.43
N GLU A 49 -21.28 -2.33 -12.22
CA GLU A 49 -19.88 -2.75 -12.16
C GLU A 49 -19.25 -2.41 -10.80
N LEU A 50 -19.64 -1.29 -10.18
CA LEU A 50 -19.16 -0.92 -8.83
C LEU A 50 -19.62 -1.92 -7.79
N VAL A 51 -20.90 -2.31 -7.85
CA VAL A 51 -21.47 -3.33 -6.96
C VAL A 51 -20.79 -4.68 -7.18
N GLU A 52 -20.55 -5.10 -8.43
CA GLU A 52 -19.84 -6.35 -8.73
C GLU A 52 -18.45 -6.37 -8.11
N ARG A 53 -17.72 -5.25 -8.19
CA ARG A 53 -16.37 -5.12 -7.63
C ARG A 53 -16.38 -5.16 -6.11
N LEU A 54 -17.33 -4.47 -5.47
CA LEU A 54 -17.52 -4.52 -4.02
C LEU A 54 -17.87 -5.94 -3.55
N VAL A 55 -18.78 -6.62 -4.25
CA VAL A 55 -19.16 -8.01 -3.96
C VAL A 55 -17.96 -8.95 -4.13
N PHE A 56 -17.16 -8.76 -5.16
CA PHE A 56 -15.93 -9.53 -5.37
C PHE A 56 -14.91 -9.30 -4.24
N GLY A 57 -14.66 -8.05 -3.85
CA GLY A 57 -13.78 -7.72 -2.73
C GLY A 57 -14.25 -8.33 -1.41
N GLU A 58 -15.55 -8.28 -1.14
CA GLU A 58 -16.16 -8.88 0.05
C GLU A 58 -16.05 -10.41 0.04
N LYS A 59 -16.20 -11.03 -1.12
CA LYS A 59 -15.97 -12.47 -1.30
C LYS A 59 -14.52 -12.83 -1.00
N CYS A 60 -13.56 -12.16 -1.62
CA CYS A 60 -12.13 -12.37 -1.36
C CYS A 60 -11.76 -12.21 0.12
N LYS A 61 -12.36 -11.23 0.80
CA LYS A 61 -12.19 -11.02 2.24
C LYS A 61 -12.63 -12.27 3.04
N LYS A 62 -13.83 -12.78 2.74
CA LYS A 62 -14.41 -13.96 3.43
C LYS A 62 -13.65 -15.24 3.12
N ASP A 63 -13.31 -15.48 1.85
CA ASP A 63 -12.57 -16.66 1.42
C ASP A 63 -11.18 -16.70 2.08
N GLY A 64 -10.49 -15.56 2.15
CA GLY A 64 -9.19 -15.51 2.83
C GLY A 64 -9.29 -15.73 4.35
N VAL A 65 -10.36 -15.28 5.00
CA VAL A 65 -10.61 -15.59 6.43
C VAL A 65 -10.86 -17.08 6.63
N LEU A 66 -11.63 -17.71 5.74
CA LEU A 66 -11.89 -19.15 5.79
C LEU A 66 -10.59 -19.96 5.66
N GLU A 67 -9.73 -19.62 4.71
CA GLU A 67 -8.44 -20.29 4.54
C GLU A 67 -7.48 -20.00 5.70
N TRP A 68 -7.53 -18.80 6.25
CA TRP A 68 -6.75 -18.43 7.44
C TRP A 68 -7.09 -19.31 8.64
N GLU A 69 -8.38 -19.53 8.89
CA GLU A 69 -8.86 -20.39 9.99
C GLU A 69 -8.46 -21.86 9.82
N LYS A 70 -8.32 -22.33 8.57
CA LYS A 70 -7.81 -23.68 8.26
C LYS A 70 -6.28 -23.80 8.44
N GLY A 71 -5.57 -22.70 8.62
CA GLY A 71 -4.10 -22.66 8.65
C GLY A 71 -3.44 -22.57 7.27
N ASN A 72 -4.23 -22.41 6.21
CA ASN A 72 -3.78 -22.27 4.83
C ASN A 72 -3.38 -20.82 4.55
N HIS A 73 -2.27 -20.39 5.16
CA HIS A 73 -1.85 -18.98 5.14
C HIS A 73 -1.48 -18.46 3.74
N LYS A 74 -1.02 -19.33 2.84
CA LYS A 74 -0.68 -18.95 1.46
C LYS A 74 -1.93 -18.67 0.63
N GLU A 75 -2.92 -19.53 0.76
CA GLU A 75 -4.21 -19.43 0.10
C GLU A 75 -4.97 -18.20 0.61
N ALA A 76 -4.92 -17.95 1.93
CA ALA A 76 -5.47 -16.74 2.53
C ALA A 76 -4.83 -15.46 1.97
N LEU A 77 -3.49 -15.43 1.88
CA LEU A 77 -2.75 -14.31 1.29
C LEU A 77 -3.21 -14.04 -0.15
N GLU A 78 -3.29 -15.10 -0.95
CA GLU A 78 -3.64 -15.01 -2.37
C GLU A 78 -5.08 -14.52 -2.57
N SER A 79 -6.04 -14.99 -1.75
CA SER A 79 -7.41 -14.46 -1.75
C SER A 79 -7.45 -12.96 -1.46
N TRP A 80 -6.69 -12.49 -0.46
CA TRP A 80 -6.66 -11.06 -0.12
C TRP A 80 -5.94 -10.21 -1.16
N ARG A 81 -4.90 -10.76 -1.82
CA ARG A 81 -4.21 -10.11 -2.93
C ARG A 81 -5.16 -9.90 -4.11
N GLN A 82 -5.92 -10.91 -4.50
CA GLN A 82 -6.91 -10.80 -5.57
C GLN A 82 -7.99 -9.75 -5.26
N GLY A 83 -8.47 -9.71 -4.02
CA GLY A 83 -9.41 -8.67 -3.58
C GLY A 83 -8.81 -7.28 -3.68
N HIS A 84 -7.57 -7.09 -3.21
CA HIS A 84 -6.86 -5.82 -3.31
C HIS A 84 -6.67 -5.39 -4.78
N GLU A 85 -6.20 -6.29 -5.64
CA GLU A 85 -5.99 -6.03 -7.07
C GLU A 85 -7.30 -5.66 -7.79
N GLY A 86 -8.41 -6.23 -7.36
CA GLY A 86 -9.74 -5.92 -7.89
C GLY A 86 -10.26 -4.54 -7.50
N LEU A 87 -9.82 -3.97 -6.37
CA LEU A 87 -10.34 -2.72 -5.82
C LEU A 87 -9.41 -1.52 -5.98
N TRP A 88 -8.08 -1.71 -5.98
CA TRP A 88 -7.14 -0.58 -5.87
C TRP A 88 -7.17 0.42 -7.04
N ARG A 89 -7.67 0.01 -8.20
CA ARG A 89 -7.81 0.87 -9.39
C ARG A 89 -9.15 1.57 -9.49
N ILE A 90 -10.06 1.34 -8.55
CA ILE A 90 -11.44 1.80 -8.67
C ILE A 90 -11.66 2.94 -7.69
N LYS A 91 -12.40 3.95 -8.13
CA LYS A 91 -12.95 4.99 -7.26
C LYS A 91 -14.45 5.04 -7.42
N ALA A 92 -15.16 5.12 -6.31
CA ALA A 92 -16.59 5.39 -6.33
C ALA A 92 -16.85 6.80 -6.90
N PRO A 93 -18.00 7.01 -7.57
CA PRO A 93 -18.42 8.33 -8.03
C PRO A 93 -18.47 9.35 -6.89
N ALA A 94 -18.12 10.61 -7.15
CA ALA A 94 -18.05 11.64 -6.11
C ALA A 94 -19.39 11.92 -5.39
N HIS A 95 -20.51 11.58 -6.02
CA HIS A 95 -21.85 11.72 -5.44
C HIS A 95 -22.23 10.55 -4.52
N ASP A 96 -21.59 9.38 -4.67
CA ASP A 96 -21.88 8.18 -3.89
C ASP A 96 -20.86 8.01 -2.76
N LYS A 97 -21.07 8.80 -1.70
CA LYS A 97 -20.23 8.77 -0.50
C LYS A 97 -20.32 7.44 0.24
N GLU A 98 -21.44 6.75 0.15
CA GLU A 98 -21.64 5.47 0.83
C GLU A 98 -20.82 4.38 0.15
N ALA A 99 -20.86 4.29 -1.19
CA ALA A 99 -20.01 3.36 -1.92
C ALA A 99 -18.51 3.68 -1.73
N ALA A 100 -18.14 4.96 -1.68
CA ALA A 100 -16.76 5.35 -1.38
C ALA A 100 -16.30 4.86 0.00
N LYS A 101 -17.18 4.97 1.00
CA LYS A 101 -16.92 4.48 2.36
C LYS A 101 -16.80 2.95 2.39
N GLN A 102 -17.74 2.23 1.79
CA GLN A 102 -17.71 0.77 1.72
C GLN A 102 -16.47 0.25 0.99
N LEU A 103 -16.09 0.89 -0.11
CA LEU A 103 -14.88 0.59 -0.86
C LEU A 103 -13.63 0.73 0.05
N GLY A 104 -13.53 1.85 0.77
CA GLY A 104 -12.44 2.09 1.72
C GLY A 104 -12.39 1.04 2.83
N GLU A 105 -13.53 0.75 3.46
CA GLU A 105 -13.62 -0.25 4.54
C GLU A 105 -13.19 -1.65 4.09
N ILE A 106 -13.66 -2.11 2.93
CA ILE A 106 -13.28 -3.41 2.36
C ILE A 106 -11.79 -3.42 1.99
N HIS A 107 -11.30 -2.35 1.34
CA HIS A 107 -9.92 -2.27 0.88
C HIS A 107 -8.92 -2.25 2.05
N ILE A 108 -9.20 -1.46 3.09
CA ILE A 108 -8.41 -1.45 4.32
C ILE A 108 -8.44 -2.83 5.00
N ALA A 109 -9.59 -3.49 5.08
CA ALA A 109 -9.69 -4.82 5.67
C ALA A 109 -8.84 -5.87 4.93
N LEU A 110 -8.87 -5.84 3.59
CA LEU A 110 -8.04 -6.70 2.75
C LEU A 110 -6.54 -6.44 2.97
N LEU A 111 -6.11 -5.18 2.94
CA LEU A 111 -4.71 -4.78 3.14
C LEU A 111 -4.18 -5.20 4.52
N LYS A 112 -4.99 -4.99 5.57
CA LYS A 112 -4.67 -5.41 6.94
C LYS A 112 -4.44 -6.91 7.06
N ASN A 113 -5.31 -7.70 6.44
CA ASN A 113 -5.22 -9.15 6.50
C ASN A 113 -4.05 -9.65 5.63
N LEU A 114 -3.87 -9.07 4.45
CA LEU A 114 -2.75 -9.33 3.56
C LEU A 114 -1.42 -9.09 4.28
N ALA A 115 -1.26 -7.93 4.93
CA ALA A 115 -0.07 -7.62 5.72
C ALA A 115 0.19 -8.68 6.81
N GLN A 116 -0.85 -9.08 7.53
CA GLN A 116 -0.75 -10.11 8.56
C GLN A 116 -0.33 -11.49 8.01
N ALA A 117 -0.88 -11.91 6.87
CA ALA A 117 -0.45 -13.16 6.23
C ALA A 117 0.96 -13.08 5.68
N ALA A 118 1.33 -11.96 5.07
CA ALA A 118 2.68 -11.74 4.56
C ALA A 118 3.72 -11.82 5.70
N ILE A 119 3.43 -11.24 6.87
CA ILE A 119 4.28 -11.39 8.08
C ILE A 119 4.43 -12.87 8.47
N LYS A 120 3.32 -13.63 8.50
CA LYS A 120 3.35 -15.06 8.86
C LYS A 120 4.17 -15.91 7.89
N LEU A 121 4.20 -15.53 6.61
CA LEU A 121 4.93 -16.24 5.56
C LEU A 121 6.36 -15.72 5.36
N GLY A 122 6.77 -14.66 6.06
CA GLY A 122 8.10 -14.05 5.93
C GLY A 122 8.25 -13.09 4.75
N TYR A 123 7.15 -12.67 4.12
CA TYR A 123 7.16 -11.71 3.00
C TYR A 123 7.10 -10.27 3.51
N TYR A 124 8.15 -9.83 4.22
CA TYR A 124 8.14 -8.55 4.93
C TYR A 124 7.97 -7.31 4.05
N ASN A 125 8.53 -7.31 2.83
CA ASN A 125 8.37 -6.20 1.90
C ASN A 125 6.90 -6.03 1.45
N GLU A 126 6.21 -7.14 1.21
CA GLU A 126 4.78 -7.12 0.84
C GLU A 126 3.93 -6.70 2.03
N ALA A 127 4.26 -7.15 3.24
CA ALA A 127 3.59 -6.73 4.46
C ALA A 127 3.69 -5.22 4.68
N LEU A 128 4.90 -4.66 4.57
CA LEU A 128 5.15 -3.23 4.73
C LEU A 128 4.36 -2.42 3.71
N ASN A 129 4.41 -2.80 2.44
CA ASN A 129 3.67 -2.11 1.38
C ASN A 129 2.16 -2.13 1.64
N ALA A 130 1.61 -3.27 2.08
CA ALA A 130 0.20 -3.37 2.40
C ALA A 130 -0.20 -2.54 3.62
N ALA A 131 0.64 -2.47 4.65
CA ALA A 131 0.43 -1.60 5.81
C ALA A 131 0.49 -0.11 5.42
N ASP A 132 1.49 0.30 4.65
CA ASP A 132 1.63 1.66 4.12
C ASP A 132 0.41 2.07 3.28
N MET A 133 -0.07 1.17 2.42
CA MET A 133 -1.28 1.41 1.64
C MET A 133 -2.52 1.56 2.52
N ALA A 134 -2.65 0.76 3.58
CA ALA A 134 -3.79 0.87 4.50
C ALA A 134 -3.78 2.21 5.24
N VAL A 135 -2.61 2.65 5.75
CA VAL A 135 -2.44 3.95 6.41
C VAL A 135 -2.73 5.12 5.45
N ARG A 136 -2.44 4.99 4.15
CA ARG A 136 -2.78 6.00 3.15
C ARG A 136 -4.29 6.17 2.92
N ILE A 137 -5.09 5.13 3.17
CA ILE A 137 -6.55 5.19 3.04
C ILE A 137 -7.15 5.73 4.34
N ASP A 138 -6.69 5.23 5.49
CA ASP A 138 -7.10 5.69 6.82
C ASP A 138 -5.87 5.80 7.75
N ASP A 139 -5.44 7.03 8.00
CA ASP A 139 -4.26 7.31 8.83
C ASP A 139 -4.52 7.10 10.33
N GLN A 140 -5.77 6.90 10.75
CA GLN A 140 -6.17 6.60 12.12
C GLN A 140 -6.28 5.09 12.40
N ASP A 141 -6.03 4.22 11.41
CA ASP A 141 -6.13 2.77 11.60
C ASP A 141 -4.92 2.23 12.40
N HIS A 142 -5.09 2.16 13.73
CA HIS A 142 -4.09 1.62 14.66
C HIS A 142 -3.63 0.19 14.32
N LYS A 143 -4.45 -0.63 13.64
CA LYS A 143 -4.05 -1.98 13.23
C LYS A 143 -3.20 -1.98 11.96
N ALA A 144 -3.27 -0.92 11.15
CA ALA A 144 -2.36 -0.71 10.04
C ALA A 144 -0.99 -0.27 10.58
N TRP A 145 -0.95 0.68 11.50
CA TRP A 145 0.29 1.13 12.16
C TRP A 145 1.04 0.04 12.94
N PHE A 146 0.31 -0.90 13.54
CA PHE A 146 0.91 -1.98 14.32
C PHE A 146 1.61 -3.04 13.44
N ARG A 147 1.15 -3.21 12.21
CA ARG A 147 1.63 -4.26 11.30
C ARG A 147 2.78 -3.74 10.46
#